data_AF-A0A859IGD7-F1
#
_entry.id   AF-A0A859IGD7-F1
#
_cell.length_a   1.000
_cell.length_b   1.000
_cell.length_c   1.000
_cell.angle_alpha   90.00
_cell.angle_beta   90.00
_cell.angle_gamma   90.00
#
_symmetry.space_group_name_H-M   'P 1'
#
loop_
_entity.id
_entity.type
_entity.pdbx_description
1 polymer ?
#
loop_
_entity_poly.entity_id
_entity_poly.type
_entity_poly.pdbx_seq_one_letter_code
_entity_poly.pdbx_strand_id
1 'polypeptide(L)'
;MAKVFVHPRLTLLEPLRPLAEGLLTFEASYRQIYPSTIGNYGRFEENPRSLLAGIHKLHVAVSEADFTKWQGKAGQSRKSDNYLVYAKHDFEDDVYLILDFISPDAHQRIKSVLADLVLIAEEFQETFPERFPEKYQQLI
;
A
#
# COMPACT_ATOMS: atom_id res chain seq x y z
N MET A 1 15.47 9.33 -5.54
CA MET A 1 14.17 9.26 -6.24
C MET A 1 13.41 8.11 -5.59
N ALA A 2 12.15 8.34 -5.22
CA ALA A 2 11.36 7.29 -4.57
C ALA A 2 11.10 6.14 -5.52
N LYS A 3 11.13 4.92 -4.97
CA LYS A 3 10.96 3.67 -5.73
C LYS A 3 9.78 2.90 -5.17
N VAL A 4 8.93 2.41 -6.06
CA VAL A 4 7.83 1.52 -5.70
C VAL A 4 8.04 0.19 -6.38
N PHE A 5 8.17 -0.84 -5.57
CA PHE A 5 8.22 -2.23 -5.99
C PHE A 5 6.86 -2.89 -5.77
N VAL A 6 6.62 -3.97 -6.49
CA VAL A 6 5.43 -4.82 -6.33
C VAL A 6 5.87 -6.28 -6.21
N HIS A 7 5.19 -7.03 -5.34
CA HIS A 7 5.44 -8.47 -5.25
C HIS A 7 5.04 -9.17 -6.56
N PRO A 8 5.81 -10.15 -7.10
CA PRO A 8 5.53 -10.79 -8.40
C PRO A 8 4.15 -11.45 -8.54
N ARG A 9 3.49 -11.73 -7.41
CA ARG A 9 2.10 -12.23 -7.37
C ARG A 9 1.08 -11.22 -7.92
N LEU A 10 1.42 -9.92 -7.91
CA LEU A 10 0.58 -8.86 -8.44
C LEU A 10 0.91 -8.68 -9.92
N THR A 11 0.04 -9.20 -10.78
CA THR A 11 0.24 -9.18 -12.23
C THR A 11 -0.39 -7.97 -12.91
N LEU A 12 -1.28 -7.25 -12.22
CA LEU A 12 -2.02 -6.10 -12.74
C LEU A 12 -1.27 -4.79 -12.47
N LEU A 13 -0.12 -4.58 -13.12
CA LEU A 13 0.74 -3.43 -12.84
C LEU A 13 0.14 -2.08 -13.27
N GLU A 14 -0.44 -2.01 -14.47
CA GLU A 14 -0.96 -0.76 -15.00
C GLU A 14 -2.13 -0.18 -14.17
N PRO A 15 -3.12 -0.99 -13.72
CA PRO A 15 -4.13 -0.52 -12.77
C PRO A 15 -3.57 -0.04 -11.42
N LEU A 16 -2.40 -0.51 -11.00
CA LEU A 16 -1.77 -0.11 -9.73
C LEU A 16 -0.98 1.20 -9.85
N ARG A 17 -0.57 1.60 -11.05
CA ARG A 17 0.28 2.79 -11.25
C ARG A 17 -0.33 4.08 -10.65
N PRO A 18 -1.61 4.43 -10.87
CA PRO A 18 -2.20 5.63 -10.24
C PRO A 18 -2.27 5.53 -8.71
N LEU A 19 -2.38 4.32 -8.15
CA LEU A 19 -2.37 4.10 -6.71
C LEU A 19 -0.95 4.24 -6.14
N ALA A 20 0.06 3.77 -6.87
CA ALA A 20 1.47 3.93 -6.52
C ALA A 20 1.92 5.40 -6.56
N GLU A 21 1.52 6.15 -7.58
CA GLU A 21 1.74 7.61 -7.65
C GLU A 21 1.05 8.35 -6.50
N GLY A 22 -0.18 7.92 -6.17
CA GLY A 22 -0.93 8.41 -5.02
C GLY A 22 -0.20 8.14 -3.70
N LEU A 23 0.31 6.91 -3.52
CA LEU A 23 1.11 6.51 -2.37
C LEU A 23 2.37 7.38 -2.24
N LEU A 24 3.11 7.58 -3.33
CA LEU A 24 4.32 8.40 -3.31
C LEU A 24 4.02 9.85 -2.91
N THR A 25 2.96 10.44 -3.46
CA THR A 25 2.53 11.80 -3.07
C THR A 25 2.16 11.87 -1.59
N PHE A 26 1.42 10.86 -1.12
CA PHE A 26 1.01 10.75 0.27
C PHE A 26 2.21 10.65 1.22
N GLU A 27 3.13 9.70 0.99
CA GLU A 27 4.29 9.51 1.86
C GLU A 27 5.31 10.65 1.76
N ALA A 28 5.60 11.16 0.56
CA ALA A 28 6.51 12.30 0.37
C ALA A 28 6.02 13.59 1.05
N SER A 29 4.70 13.72 1.23
CA SER A 29 4.10 14.83 1.98
C SER A 29 4.09 14.63 3.51
N TYR A 30 4.78 13.60 4.01
CA TYR A 30 4.67 13.15 5.41
C TYR A 30 3.22 12.90 5.81
N ARG A 31 2.44 12.29 4.90
CA ARG A 31 1.04 11.87 5.11
C ARG A 31 0.05 13.03 5.31
N GLN A 32 0.37 14.21 4.77
CA GLN A 32 -0.47 15.41 4.86
C GLN A 32 -1.35 15.63 3.63
N ILE A 33 -0.87 15.24 2.44
CA ILE A 33 -1.60 15.37 1.17
C ILE A 33 -2.23 14.04 0.82
N TYR A 34 -3.55 14.03 0.60
CA TYR A 34 -4.32 12.86 0.17
C TYR A 34 -4.80 13.05 -1.27
N PRO A 35 -4.13 12.44 -2.26
CA PRO A 35 -4.58 12.41 -3.64
C PRO A 35 -6.02 11.90 -3.78
N SER A 36 -6.67 12.15 -4.93
CA SER A 36 -8.06 11.73 -5.17
C SER A 36 -8.28 10.22 -5.05
N THR A 37 -7.26 9.41 -5.36
CA THR A 37 -7.26 7.95 -5.28
C THR A 37 -6.98 7.43 -3.86
N ILE A 38 -6.45 8.27 -2.97
CA ILE A 38 -6.00 7.89 -1.62
C ILE A 38 -6.97 8.43 -0.56
N GLY A 39 -7.39 7.51 0.31
CA GLY A 39 -8.23 7.79 1.46
C GLY A 39 -7.53 7.49 2.77
N ASN A 40 -8.33 7.21 3.79
CA ASN A 40 -7.88 7.01 5.16
C ASN A 40 -6.70 6.02 5.25
N TYR A 41 -5.69 6.45 6.01
CA TYR A 41 -4.52 5.67 6.36
C TYR A 41 -4.73 4.93 7.66
N GLY A 42 -4.20 3.71 7.74
CA GLY A 42 -4.11 2.97 8.99
C GLY A 42 -3.04 1.89 8.95
N ARG A 43 -2.97 1.10 10.02
CA ARG A 43 -2.14 -0.09 10.10
C ARG A 43 -3.02 -1.29 10.46
N PHE A 44 -2.40 -2.38 10.89
CA PHE A 44 -3.09 -3.53 11.48
C PHE A 44 -2.71 -3.61 12.96
N GLU A 45 -3.25 -2.68 13.75
CA GLU A 45 -2.87 -2.40 15.13
C GLU A 45 -3.05 -3.61 16.06
N GLU A 46 -3.98 -4.51 15.72
CA GLU A 46 -4.24 -5.76 16.43
C GLU A 46 -3.21 -6.87 16.12
N ASN A 47 -2.30 -6.65 15.16
CA ASN A 47 -1.26 -7.62 14.77
C ASN A 47 0.15 -7.00 14.95
N PRO A 48 0.81 -7.24 16.10
CA PRO A 48 2.13 -6.67 16.39
C PRO A 48 3.20 -7.01 15.35
N ARG A 49 3.15 -8.21 14.77
CA ARG A 49 4.12 -8.64 13.75
C ARG A 49 4.01 -7.80 12.48
N SER A 50 2.80 -7.47 12.07
CA SER A 50 2.58 -6.56 10.94
C SER A 50 3.06 -5.13 11.19
N LEU A 51 2.99 -4.65 12.44
CA LEU A 51 3.51 -3.34 12.82
C LEU A 51 5.04 -3.32 12.75
N LEU A 52 5.69 -4.38 13.25
CA LEU A 52 7.13 -4.55 13.20
C LEU A 52 7.66 -4.72 11.78
N ALA A 53 6.92 -5.40 10.90
CA ALA A 53 7.28 -5.57 9.50
C ALA A 53 7.05 -4.31 8.63
N GLY A 54 6.64 -3.18 9.23
CA GLY A 54 6.42 -1.93 8.52
C GLY A 54 5.17 -1.92 7.61
N ILE A 55 4.18 -2.79 7.86
CA ILE A 55 2.99 -2.90 7.02
C ILE A 55 2.00 -1.76 7.31
N HIS A 56 1.50 -1.17 6.23
CA HIS A 56 0.54 -0.08 6.21
C HIS A 56 -0.62 -0.39 5.26
N LYS A 57 -1.76 0.27 5.48
CA LYS A 57 -2.92 0.20 4.59
C LYS A 57 -3.47 1.58 4.26
N LEU A 58 -3.90 1.74 3.01
CA LEU A 58 -4.66 2.89 2.55
C LEU A 58 -6.00 2.42 2.03
N HIS A 59 -7.08 3.07 2.45
CA HIS A 59 -8.32 3.00 1.70
C HIS A 59 -8.12 3.65 0.33
N VAL A 60 -8.57 3.00 -0.75
CA VAL A 60 -8.41 3.52 -2.12
C VAL A 60 -9.73 3.59 -2.89
N ALA A 61 -9.90 4.61 -3.72
CA ALA A 61 -11.03 4.72 -4.63
C ALA A 61 -10.65 4.15 -6.00
N VAL A 62 -11.42 3.16 -6.47
CA VAL A 62 -11.15 2.45 -7.74
C VAL A 62 -12.38 2.33 -8.64
N SER A 63 -13.49 2.92 -8.22
CA SER A 63 -14.75 2.96 -8.97
C SER A 63 -15.38 4.34 -8.90
N GLU A 64 -16.20 4.69 -9.90
CA GLU A 64 -17.00 5.94 -9.92
C GLU A 64 -17.84 6.11 -8.65
N ALA A 65 -18.36 5.00 -8.10
CA ALA A 65 -19.10 5.00 -6.86
C ALA A 65 -18.23 5.41 -5.65
N ASP A 66 -16.97 4.96 -5.59
CA ASP A 66 -16.03 5.38 -4.55
C ASP A 66 -15.69 6.86 -4.68
N PHE A 67 -15.33 7.31 -5.89
CA PHE A 67 -14.99 8.71 -6.14
C PHE A 67 -16.16 9.65 -5.78
N THR A 68 -17.38 9.27 -6.15
CA THR A 68 -18.61 10.02 -5.79
C THR A 68 -18.80 10.08 -4.28
N LYS A 69 -18.65 8.95 -3.57
CA LYS A 69 -18.77 8.90 -2.10
C LYS A 69 -17.72 9.73 -1.37
N TRP A 70 -16.59 10.02 -2.01
CA TRP A 70 -15.46 10.76 -1.45
C TRP A 70 -15.52 12.27 -1.72
N GLN A 71 -16.42 12.73 -2.61
CA GLN A 71 -16.60 14.14 -2.90
C GLN A 71 -16.88 14.94 -1.62
N GLY A 72 -16.20 16.08 -1.48
CA GLY A 72 -16.33 16.97 -0.33
C GLY A 72 -15.73 16.43 0.99
N LYS A 73 -15.18 15.21 1.02
CA LYS A 73 -14.58 14.64 2.24
C LYS A 73 -13.09 14.91 2.30
N ALA A 74 -12.62 15.25 3.51
CA ALA A 74 -11.20 15.26 3.84
C ALA A 74 -10.60 13.85 3.64
N GLY A 75 -9.35 13.77 3.19
CA GLY A 75 -8.67 12.51 2.87
C GLY A 75 -8.72 11.47 3.98
N GLN A 76 -8.45 11.89 5.22
CA GLN A 76 -8.52 11.03 6.42
C GLN A 76 -9.92 10.46 6.70
N SER A 77 -10.98 11.07 6.16
CA SER A 77 -12.38 10.61 6.33
C SER A 77 -12.88 9.76 5.15
N ARG A 78 -12.08 9.61 4.09
CA ARG A 78 -12.43 8.80 2.91
C ARG A 78 -12.19 7.32 3.22
N LYS A 79 -13.26 6.53 3.19
CA LYS A 79 -13.18 5.07 3.40
C LYS A 79 -13.86 4.37 2.23
N SER A 80 -13.33 3.22 1.85
CA SER A 80 -13.84 2.27 0.85
C SER A 80 -13.58 0.86 1.34
N ASP A 81 -14.17 -0.16 0.72
CA ASP A 81 -13.82 -1.56 1.01
C ASP A 81 -12.73 -2.09 0.06
N ASN A 82 -11.78 -1.20 -0.27
CA ASN A 82 -10.63 -1.48 -1.11
C ASN A 82 -9.38 -1.02 -0.38
N TYR A 83 -8.39 -1.90 -0.26
CA TYR A 83 -7.11 -1.59 0.36
C TYR A 83 -5.97 -1.66 -0.64
N LEU A 84 -5.12 -0.64 -0.62
CA LEU A 84 -3.73 -0.79 -1.02
C LEU A 84 -2.92 -1.12 0.25
N VAL A 85 -2.30 -2.30 0.26
CA VAL A 85 -1.45 -2.76 1.36
C VAL A 85 0.00 -2.67 0.93
N TYR A 86 0.83 -1.98 1.70
CA TYR A 86 2.23 -1.76 1.37
C TYR A 86 3.13 -1.83 2.61
N ALA A 87 4.41 -2.07 2.39
CA ALA A 87 5.46 -1.90 3.39
C ALA A 87 6.37 -0.73 2.99
N LYS A 88 6.81 0.04 3.99
CA LYS A 88 7.93 0.98 3.86
C LYS A 88 9.19 0.29 4.37
N HIS A 89 10.30 0.41 3.64
CA HIS A 89 11.57 -0.17 4.08
C HIS A 89 12.17 0.63 5.24
N ASP A 90 12.68 -0.05 6.27
CA ASP A 90 13.13 0.60 7.51
C ASP A 90 14.44 1.37 7.35
N PHE A 91 15.32 0.92 6.46
CA PHE A 91 16.62 1.54 6.21
C PHE A 91 16.67 2.41 4.96
N GLU A 92 15.57 2.49 4.21
CA GLU A 92 15.51 3.23 2.93
C GLU A 92 14.23 4.06 2.89
N ASP A 93 14.37 5.35 3.19
CA ASP A 93 13.24 6.24 3.48
C ASP A 93 12.22 6.39 2.34
N ASP A 94 12.67 6.21 1.10
CA ASP A 94 11.88 6.41 -0.11
C ASP A 94 11.66 5.11 -0.90
N VAL A 95 11.74 3.95 -0.24
CA VAL A 95 11.52 2.65 -0.87
C VAL A 95 10.32 1.95 -0.28
N TYR A 96 9.38 1.60 -1.16
CA TYR A 96 8.10 1.00 -0.81
C TYR A 96 7.87 -0.29 -1.58
N LEU A 97 7.25 -1.27 -0.94
CA LEU A 97 6.77 -2.50 -1.57
C LEU A 97 5.25 -2.57 -1.45
N ILE A 98 4.54 -2.56 -2.58
CA ILE A 98 3.12 -2.92 -2.60
C ILE A 98 3.02 -4.44 -2.43
N LEU A 99 2.42 -4.84 -1.32
CA LEU A 99 2.27 -6.23 -0.91
C LEU A 99 1.02 -6.85 -1.54
N ASP A 100 -0.09 -6.10 -1.52
CA ASP A 100 -1.35 -6.54 -2.12
C ASP A 100 -2.25 -5.35 -2.47
N PHE A 101 -3.15 -5.59 -3.43
CA PHE A 101 -4.29 -4.73 -3.72
C PHE A 101 -5.55 -5.56 -3.55
N ILE A 102 -6.30 -5.27 -2.49
CA ILE A 102 -7.45 -6.06 -2.08
C ILE A 102 -8.71 -5.26 -2.40
N SER A 103 -9.42 -5.68 -3.43
CA SER A 103 -10.70 -5.12 -3.86
C SER A 103 -11.53 -6.22 -4.53
N PRO A 104 -12.86 -6.25 -4.31
CA PRO A 104 -13.59 -5.65 -3.19
C PRO A 104 -13.35 -6.42 -1.88
N ASP A 105 -14.12 -6.09 -0.83
CA ASP A 105 -14.22 -6.80 0.46
C ASP A 105 -12.92 -6.84 1.27
N ALA A 106 -12.14 -5.77 1.21
CA ALA A 106 -10.82 -5.67 1.83
C ALA A 106 -10.84 -5.92 3.35
N HIS A 107 -11.86 -5.45 4.09
CA HIS A 107 -11.95 -5.66 5.54
C HIS A 107 -12.07 -7.14 5.91
N GLN A 108 -12.74 -7.94 5.07
CA GLN A 108 -12.88 -9.38 5.30
C GLN A 108 -11.65 -10.14 4.81
N ARG A 109 -11.24 -9.90 3.57
CA ARG A 109 -10.17 -10.66 2.89
C ARG A 109 -8.80 -10.45 3.51
N ILE A 110 -8.53 -9.29 4.11
CA ILE A 110 -7.25 -9.04 4.76
C ILE A 110 -6.96 -10.04 5.89
N LYS A 111 -8.00 -10.52 6.59
CA LYS A 111 -7.84 -11.45 7.72
C LYS A 111 -7.22 -12.78 7.30
N SER A 112 -7.52 -13.25 6.09
CA SER A 112 -6.98 -14.51 5.58
C SER A 112 -5.59 -14.41 4.97
N VAL A 113 -5.17 -13.20 4.54
CA VAL A 113 -3.89 -13.02 3.82
C VAL A 113 -2.82 -12.30 4.64
N LEU A 114 -3.19 -11.62 5.73
CA LEU A 114 -2.26 -10.79 6.51
C LEU A 114 -1.02 -11.56 6.98
N ALA A 115 -1.16 -12.83 7.36
CA ALA A 115 -0.03 -13.66 7.78
C ALA A 115 1.00 -13.85 6.65
N ASP A 116 0.55 -14.06 5.42
CA ASP A 116 1.44 -14.19 4.25
C ASP A 116 2.08 -12.84 3.90
N LEU A 117 1.31 -11.74 3.97
CA LEU A 117 1.83 -10.41 3.71
C LEU A 117 2.92 -10.01 4.70
N VAL A 118 2.80 -10.44 5.96
CA VAL A 118 3.84 -10.27 6.98
C VAL A 118 5.14 -10.96 6.59
N LEU A 119 5.08 -12.21 6.12
CA LEU A 119 6.29 -12.94 5.69
C LEU A 119 6.99 -12.23 4.53
N ILE A 120 6.21 -11.74 3.55
CA ILE A 120 6.75 -10.99 2.41
C ILE A 120 7.38 -9.67 2.88
N ALA A 121 6.72 -8.97 3.81
CA ALA A 121 7.23 -7.70 4.33
C ALA A 121 8.51 -7.90 5.16
N GLU A 122 8.60 -8.94 5.98
CA GLU A 122 9.83 -9.27 6.72
C GLU A 122 10.99 -9.59 5.76
N GLU A 123 10.75 -10.40 4.72
CA GLU A 123 11.74 -10.66 3.68
C GLU A 123 12.19 -9.36 2.98
N PHE A 124 11.25 -8.44 2.75
CA PHE A 124 11.56 -7.14 2.17
C PHE A 124 12.47 -6.32 3.06
N GLN A 125 12.24 -6.28 4.39
CA GLN A 125 13.12 -5.59 5.34
C GLN A 125 14.53 -6.20 5.41
N GLU A 126 14.64 -7.51 5.19
CA GLU A 126 15.92 -8.23 5.19
C GLU A 126 16.67 -8.16 3.85
N THR A 127 16.02 -7.68 2.80
CA THR A 127 16.61 -7.66 1.45
C THR A 127 17.26 -6.31 1.18
N PHE A 128 18.55 -6.33 0.81
CA PHE A 128 19.23 -5.11 0.39
C PHE A 128 18.64 -4.55 -0.92
N PRO A 129 18.57 -3.22 -1.09
CA PRO A 129 17.91 -2.60 -2.25
C PRO A 129 18.45 -3.04 -3.62
N GLU A 130 19.75 -3.31 -3.68
CA GLU A 130 20.45 -3.80 -4.86
C GLU A 130 19.85 -5.12 -5.40
N ARG A 131 19.25 -5.90 -4.49
CA ARG A 131 18.68 -7.23 -4.76
C ARG A 131 17.17 -7.22 -4.95
N PHE A 132 16.51 -6.07 -4.77
CA PHE A 132 15.07 -5.97 -5.04
C PHE A 132 14.68 -6.40 -6.46
N PRO A 133 15.42 -6.05 -7.52
CA PRO A 133 15.09 -6.50 -8.88
C PRO A 133 15.12 -8.03 -9.07
N GLU A 134 15.80 -8.78 -8.20
CA GLU A 134 15.80 -10.25 -8.20
C GLU A 134 14.47 -10.84 -7.70
N LYS A 135 13.75 -10.08 -6.86
CA LYS A 135 12.59 -10.56 -6.08
C LYS A 135 11.29 -9.83 -6.39
N TYR A 136 11.37 -8.56 -6.79
CA TYR A 136 10.24 -7.67 -6.95
C TYR A 136 10.32 -6.95 -8.29
N GLN A 137 9.16 -6.61 -8.84
CA GLN A 137 9.10 -5.83 -10.07
C GLN A 137 9.05 -4.35 -9.69
N GLN A 138 9.86 -3.52 -10.33
CA GLN A 138 9.78 -2.06 -10.13
C GLN A 138 8.60 -1.51 -10.94
N LEU A 139 7.72 -0.77 -10.27
CA LEU A 139 6.56 -0.11 -10.87
C LEU A 139 6.84 1.36 -11.19
N ILE A 140 7.49 2.07 -10.27
CA ILE A 140 7.96 3.46 -10.39
C ILE A 140 9.41 3.51 -9.93
#